data_AF-A0A8I0L0C6-F1
#
_entry.id   AF-A0A8I0L0C6-F1
#
_cell.length_a   1.000
_cell.length_b   1.000
_cell.length_c   1.000
_cell.angle_alpha   90.00
_cell.angle_beta   90.00
_cell.angle_gamma   90.00
#
_symmetry.space_group_name_H-M   'P 1'
#
loop_
_entity.id
_entity.type
_entity.pdbx_description
1 polymer ?
#
loop_
_entity_poly.entity_id
_entity_poly.type
_entity_poly.pdbx_seq_one_letter_code
_entity_poly.pdbx_strand_id
1 'polypeptide(L)'
;MLKPRKSLVVVLGRAALLSALVMAPAMAQDSGQAQRVDRMVAQVGWQRSLTLIADGLIAEDPGLGALDGPQRACAARVLNATLDEVMRERLVERMTAEQVQSWLDFAATPAGAAFMAAFAANMQAKLEFGDDSQAPLPAPEFRAEAEAFMSSVPFMAFVRALSGQPAFNFRRTQQMHQRFQSDCGVSSPQAT
;
A
#
# COMPACT_ATOMS: atom_id res chain seq x y z
N MET A 1 -51.16 -10.20 65.51
CA MET A 1 -50.60 -8.90 65.94
C MET A 1 -49.17 -9.12 66.43
N LEU A 2 -48.32 -8.11 66.25
CA LEU A 2 -46.90 -7.98 66.64
C LEU A 2 -45.84 -8.60 65.72
N LYS A 3 -45.10 -7.68 65.09
CA LYS A 3 -43.81 -7.82 64.42
C LYS A 3 -42.72 -8.18 65.45
N PRO A 4 -41.64 -8.85 65.03
CA PRO A 4 -40.34 -8.19 65.20
C PRO A 4 -39.42 -8.30 63.98
N ARG A 5 -38.62 -7.24 63.82
CA ARG A 5 -37.47 -7.10 62.91
C ARG A 5 -36.26 -7.87 63.48
N LYS A 6 -35.46 -8.52 62.62
CA LYS A 6 -34.05 -8.15 62.31
C LYS A 6 -33.26 -9.29 61.65
N SER A 7 -32.65 -8.93 60.52
CA SER A 7 -31.30 -9.30 60.04
C SER A 7 -30.95 -10.76 59.69
N LEU A 8 -30.79 -10.99 58.38
CA LEU A 8 -29.71 -11.78 57.76
C LEU A 8 -29.70 -11.39 56.27
N VAL A 9 -28.96 -10.34 55.90
CA VAL A 9 -27.57 -10.40 55.43
C VAL A 9 -27.41 -11.36 54.25
N VAL A 10 -27.52 -10.77 53.06
CA VAL A 10 -26.65 -11.00 51.88
C VAL A 10 -26.40 -12.46 51.51
N VAL A 11 -27.32 -13.04 50.74
CA VAL A 11 -27.01 -14.16 49.84
C VAL A 11 -27.59 -13.84 48.45
N LEU A 12 -27.09 -12.76 47.85
CA LEU A 12 -27.32 -12.42 46.45
C LEU A 12 -26.00 -11.89 45.88
N GLY A 13 -25.02 -12.78 45.79
CA GLY A 13 -23.65 -12.38 45.47
C GLY A 13 -22.86 -13.45 44.73
N ARG A 14 -23.47 -14.19 43.80
CA ARG A 14 -22.73 -15.13 42.93
C ARG A 14 -23.26 -15.28 41.49
N ALA A 15 -24.19 -14.45 41.03
CA ALA A 15 -24.82 -14.64 39.71
C ALA A 15 -24.78 -13.40 38.78
N ALA A 16 -23.91 -12.42 39.02
CA ALA A 16 -23.92 -11.17 38.25
C ALA A 16 -22.51 -10.68 37.84
N LEU A 17 -21.61 -11.58 37.43
CA LEU A 17 -20.27 -11.20 36.92
C LEU A 17 -19.90 -11.83 35.57
N LEU A 18 -20.83 -12.45 34.85
CA LEU A 18 -20.52 -13.19 33.61
C LEU A 18 -21.01 -12.54 32.30
N SER A 19 -21.51 -11.30 32.32
CA SER A 19 -22.12 -10.69 31.13
C SER A 19 -21.43 -9.41 30.62
N ALA A 20 -20.31 -8.99 31.21
CA ALA A 20 -19.60 -7.77 30.80
C ALA A 20 -18.41 -8.00 29.84
N LEU A 21 -18.21 -9.23 29.36
CA LEU A 21 -17.20 -9.59 28.34
C LEU A 21 -17.88 -9.91 27.00
N VAL A 22 -18.90 -9.14 26.62
CA VAL A 22 -19.27 -9.05 25.20
C VAL A 22 -18.22 -8.15 24.57
N MET A 23 -17.18 -8.82 24.10
CA MET A 23 -16.12 -8.29 23.25
C MET A 23 -16.74 -7.32 22.24
N ALA A 24 -16.46 -6.03 22.39
CA ALA A 24 -16.47 -5.15 21.26
C ALA A 24 -15.56 -5.82 20.20
N PRO A 25 -16.03 -6.07 18.97
CA PRO A 25 -15.10 -6.37 17.90
C PRO A 25 -14.31 -5.08 17.73
N ALA A 26 -13.18 -4.98 18.42
CA ALA A 26 -12.15 -4.06 18.03
C ALA A 26 -11.89 -4.39 16.56
N MET A 27 -12.20 -3.46 15.69
CA MET A 27 -11.72 -3.49 14.31
C MET A 27 -10.20 -3.31 14.38
N ALA A 28 -9.51 -4.35 14.82
CA ALA A 28 -8.12 -4.54 14.53
C ALA A 28 -8.11 -4.77 13.02
N GLN A 29 -7.94 -3.68 12.26
CA GLN A 29 -7.34 -3.79 10.94
C GLN A 29 -6.13 -4.70 11.14
N ASP A 30 -6.16 -5.86 10.47
CA ASP A 30 -5.18 -6.91 10.66
C ASP A 30 -3.79 -6.31 10.42
N SER A 31 -3.07 -6.01 11.51
CA SER A 31 -1.69 -5.48 11.43
C SER A 31 -0.79 -6.40 10.61
N GLY A 32 -1.16 -7.69 10.50
CA GLY A 32 -0.52 -8.65 9.64
C GLY A 32 -0.73 -8.38 8.15
N GLN A 33 -1.85 -7.78 7.73
CA GLN A 33 -2.11 -7.47 6.32
C GLN A 33 -1.20 -6.34 5.82
N ALA A 34 -1.10 -5.24 6.57
CA ALA A 34 -0.19 -4.14 6.23
C ALA A 34 1.26 -4.64 6.13
N GLN A 35 1.72 -5.44 7.10
CA GLN A 35 3.06 -6.01 7.09
C GLN A 35 3.30 -6.99 5.93
N ARG A 36 2.28 -7.75 5.50
CA ARG A 36 2.36 -8.62 4.32
C ARG A 36 2.47 -7.80 3.03
N VAL A 37 1.67 -6.75 2.89
CA VAL A 37 1.76 -5.82 1.77
C VAL A 37 3.13 -5.16 1.72
N ASP A 38 3.71 -4.78 2.87
CA ASP A 38 5.04 -4.19 2.90
C ASP A 38 6.12 -5.11 2.34
N ARG A 39 6.06 -6.40 2.69
CA ARG A 39 6.95 -7.42 2.13
C ARG A 39 6.72 -7.63 0.64
N MET A 40 5.46 -7.66 0.22
CA MET A 40 5.09 -7.82 -1.20
C MET A 40 5.61 -6.65 -2.04
N VAL A 41 5.44 -5.42 -1.58
CA VAL A 41 5.94 -4.22 -2.27
C VAL A 41 7.47 -4.21 -2.35
N ALA A 42 8.16 -4.66 -1.29
CA ALA A 42 9.61 -4.81 -1.32
C ALA A 42 10.07 -5.82 -2.41
N GLN A 43 9.30 -6.87 -2.68
CA GLN A 43 9.59 -7.84 -3.75
C GLN A 43 9.28 -7.29 -5.15
N VAL A 44 8.20 -6.52 -5.30
CA VAL A 44 7.82 -5.89 -6.58
C VAL A 44 8.88 -4.89 -7.05
N GLY A 45 9.57 -4.22 -6.12
CA GLY A 45 10.73 -3.38 -6.46
C GLY A 45 10.39 -2.11 -7.25
N TRP A 46 9.15 -1.60 -7.18
CA TRP A 46 8.69 -0.46 -7.99
C TRP A 46 9.27 0.90 -7.60
N GLN A 47 10.17 0.97 -6.60
CA GLN A 47 10.64 2.25 -6.04
C GLN A 47 11.28 3.15 -7.10
N ARG A 48 12.07 2.55 -7.99
CA ARG A 48 12.66 3.28 -9.12
C ARG A 48 11.60 3.77 -10.11
N SER A 49 10.59 2.94 -10.39
CA SER A 49 9.45 3.32 -11.24
C SER A 49 8.67 4.50 -10.63
N LEU A 50 8.44 4.49 -9.32
CA LEU A 50 7.79 5.61 -8.62
C LEU A 50 8.62 6.90 -8.68
N THR A 51 9.95 6.80 -8.61
CA THR A 51 10.83 7.97 -8.82
C THR A 51 10.65 8.55 -10.22
N LEU A 52 10.69 7.71 -11.26
CA LEU A 52 10.51 8.15 -12.64
C LEU A 52 9.14 8.80 -12.87
N ILE A 53 8.08 8.23 -12.27
CA ILE A 53 6.73 8.82 -12.32
C ILE A 53 6.71 10.18 -11.60
N ALA A 54 7.30 10.27 -10.41
CA ALA A 54 7.34 11.52 -9.66
C ALA A 54 8.11 12.62 -10.41
N ASP A 55 9.25 12.28 -11.01
CA ASP A 55 10.05 13.20 -11.82
C ASP A 55 9.28 13.66 -13.06
N GLY A 56 8.56 12.75 -13.72
CA GLY A 56 7.67 13.08 -14.85
C GLY A 56 6.56 14.05 -14.46
N LEU A 57 5.84 13.76 -13.37
CA LEU A 57 4.76 14.63 -12.86
C LEU A 57 5.27 16.03 -12.48
N ILE A 58 6.48 16.13 -11.92
CA ILE A 58 7.11 17.41 -11.61
C ILE A 58 7.50 18.18 -12.87
N ALA A 59 7.98 17.47 -13.90
CA ALA A 59 8.32 18.10 -15.17
C ALA A 59 7.08 18.61 -15.92
N GLU A 60 5.93 17.94 -15.76
CA GLU A 60 4.66 18.31 -16.38
C GLU A 60 3.96 19.48 -15.65
N ASP A 61 4.16 19.65 -14.34
CA ASP A 61 3.60 20.77 -13.58
C ASP A 61 4.46 22.04 -13.75
N PRO A 62 3.93 23.14 -14.31
CA PRO A 62 4.73 24.35 -14.56
C PRO A 62 5.30 25.00 -13.29
N GLY A 63 4.62 24.87 -12.15
CA GLY A 63 5.08 25.44 -10.88
C GLY A 63 6.22 24.63 -10.26
N LEU A 64 6.08 23.30 -10.24
CA LEU A 64 7.08 22.38 -9.72
C LEU A 64 8.29 22.26 -10.66
N GLY A 65 8.07 22.32 -11.97
CA GLY A 65 9.11 22.31 -12.99
C GLY A 65 9.99 23.56 -12.99
N ALA A 66 9.49 24.68 -12.45
CA ALA A 66 10.24 25.93 -12.31
C ALA A 66 11.13 25.99 -11.04
N LEU A 67 10.98 25.03 -10.12
CA LEU A 67 11.78 24.97 -8.89
C LEU A 67 13.27 24.77 -9.18
N ASP A 68 14.12 25.25 -8.28
CA ASP A 68 15.56 24.99 -8.32
C ASP A 68 15.87 23.50 -8.10
N GLY A 69 17.10 23.08 -8.41
CA GLY A 69 17.51 21.67 -8.32
C GLY A 69 17.24 21.03 -6.94
N PRO A 70 17.67 21.63 -5.82
CA PRO A 70 17.41 21.12 -4.48
C PRO A 70 15.93 21.03 -4.11
N GLN A 71 15.13 22.08 -4.39
CA GLN A 71 13.70 22.10 -4.09
C GLN A 71 12.94 21.08 -4.94
N ARG A 72 13.28 20.98 -6.23
CA ARG A 72 12.71 20.00 -7.14
C ARG A 72 13.01 18.57 -6.68
N ALA A 73 14.25 18.28 -6.31
CA ALA A 73 14.64 16.97 -5.79
C ALA A 73 13.91 16.64 -4.47
N CYS A 74 13.65 17.64 -3.62
CA CYS A 74 12.84 17.45 -2.43
C CYS A 74 11.37 17.13 -2.76
N ALA A 75 10.76 17.92 -3.65
CA ALA A 75 9.39 17.69 -4.10
C ALA A 75 9.23 16.30 -4.73
N ALA A 76 10.22 15.85 -5.52
CA ALA A 76 10.22 14.52 -6.13
C ALA A 76 10.19 13.41 -5.07
N ARG A 77 10.97 13.55 -3.99
CA ARG A 77 10.95 12.59 -2.88
C ARG A 77 9.61 12.56 -2.16
N VAL A 78 9.02 13.73 -1.88
CA VAL A 78 7.70 13.81 -1.22
C VAL A 78 6.62 13.20 -2.12
N LEU A 79 6.64 13.47 -3.42
CA LEU A 79 5.69 12.91 -4.38
C LEU A 79 5.86 11.38 -4.51
N ASN A 80 7.10 10.88 -4.63
CA ASN A 80 7.39 9.45 -4.63
C ASN A 80 6.83 8.78 -3.36
N ALA A 81 7.14 9.30 -2.17
CA ALA A 81 6.65 8.74 -0.92
C ALA A 81 5.12 8.72 -0.86
N THR A 82 4.47 9.79 -1.34
CA THR A 82 3.01 9.85 -1.40
C THR A 82 2.43 8.82 -2.38
N LEU A 83 3.05 8.62 -3.54
CA LEU A 83 2.66 7.58 -4.50
C LEU A 83 2.81 6.18 -3.89
N ASP A 84 3.92 5.91 -3.20
CA ASP A 84 4.16 4.62 -2.53
C ASP A 84 3.08 4.33 -1.47
N GLU A 85 2.75 5.33 -0.65
CA GLU A 85 1.66 5.25 0.34
C GLU A 85 0.31 4.91 -0.31
N VAL A 86 -0.05 5.60 -1.40
CA VAL A 86 -1.32 5.35 -2.14
C VAL A 86 -1.37 3.92 -2.67
N MET A 87 -0.26 3.44 -3.23
CA MET A 87 -0.20 2.13 -3.85
C MET A 87 -0.25 1.02 -2.79
N ARG A 88 0.43 1.19 -1.65
CA ARG A 88 0.32 0.28 -0.50
C ARG A 88 -1.09 0.22 0.07
N GLU A 89 -1.73 1.38 0.27
CA GLU A 89 -3.10 1.44 0.78
C GLU A 89 -4.06 0.70 -0.14
N ARG A 90 -3.94 0.86 -1.46
CA ARG A 90 -4.74 0.12 -2.44
C ARG A 90 -4.59 -1.38 -2.31
N LEU A 91 -3.37 -1.87 -2.12
CA LEU A 91 -3.10 -3.29 -1.94
C LEU A 91 -3.74 -3.79 -0.64
N VAL A 92 -3.63 -3.03 0.46
CA VAL A 92 -4.26 -3.36 1.74
C VAL A 92 -5.78 -3.40 1.62
N GLU A 93 -6.38 -2.43 0.94
CA GLU A 93 -7.84 -2.31 0.79
C GLU A 93 -8.46 -3.32 -0.18
N ARG A 94 -7.73 -3.68 -1.25
CA ARG A 94 -8.30 -4.41 -2.40
C ARG A 94 -7.82 -5.84 -2.55
N MET A 95 -6.79 -6.25 -1.81
CA MET A 95 -6.33 -7.63 -1.80
C MET A 95 -6.63 -8.28 -0.45
N THR A 96 -7.06 -9.55 -0.49
CA THR A 96 -7.24 -10.35 0.72
C THR A 96 -5.89 -10.82 1.27
N ALA A 97 -5.89 -11.25 2.53
CA ALA A 97 -4.69 -11.75 3.19
C ALA A 97 -4.14 -13.03 2.54
N GLU A 98 -5.02 -13.88 2.01
CA GLU A 98 -4.65 -15.08 1.25
C GLU A 98 -4.06 -14.73 -0.11
N GLN A 99 -4.58 -13.71 -0.80
CA GLN A 99 -4.05 -13.26 -2.08
C GLN A 99 -2.63 -12.70 -1.94
N VAL A 100 -2.42 -11.85 -0.93
CA VAL A 100 -1.08 -11.33 -0.64
C VAL A 100 -0.14 -12.46 -0.21
N GLN A 101 -0.60 -13.40 0.61
CA GLN A 101 0.24 -14.54 1.01
C GLN A 101 0.62 -15.42 -0.18
N SER A 102 -0.32 -15.72 -1.09
CA SER A 102 -0.04 -16.53 -2.28
C SER A 102 0.95 -15.83 -3.23
N TRP A 103 0.93 -14.50 -3.30
CA TRP A 103 1.96 -13.73 -4.00
C TRP A 103 3.34 -13.93 -3.35
N LEU A 104 3.42 -13.75 -2.03
CA LEU A 104 4.67 -13.90 -1.26
C LEU A 104 5.25 -15.32 -1.41
N ASP A 105 4.38 -16.33 -1.36
CA ASP A 105 4.77 -17.74 -1.51
C ASP A 105 5.34 -18.02 -2.90
N PHE A 106 4.70 -17.51 -3.96
CA PHE A 106 5.25 -17.62 -5.31
C PHE A 106 6.59 -16.92 -5.43
N ALA A 107 6.70 -15.68 -4.95
CA ALA A 107 7.93 -14.88 -5.03
C ALA A 107 9.11 -15.50 -4.25
N ALA A 108 8.85 -16.39 -3.29
CA ALA A 108 9.89 -17.14 -2.58
C ALA A 108 10.45 -18.34 -3.38
N THR A 109 9.80 -18.74 -4.48
CA THR A 109 10.32 -19.78 -5.38
C THR A 109 11.40 -19.22 -6.33
N PRO A 110 12.28 -20.07 -6.90
CA PRO A 110 13.23 -19.62 -7.92
C PRO A 110 12.56 -18.95 -9.13
N ALA A 111 11.46 -19.53 -9.61
CA ALA A 111 10.67 -18.98 -10.71
C ALA A 111 10.06 -17.62 -10.35
N GLY A 112 9.49 -17.49 -9.15
CA GLY A 112 8.91 -16.23 -8.69
C GLY A 112 9.94 -15.14 -8.46
N ALA A 113 11.11 -15.46 -7.90
CA ALA A 113 12.21 -14.50 -7.77
C ALA A 113 12.68 -13.98 -9.13
N ALA A 114 12.85 -14.86 -10.12
CA ALA A 114 13.19 -14.49 -11.49
C ALA A 114 12.09 -13.64 -12.14
N PHE A 115 10.83 -14.00 -11.93
CA PHE A 115 9.68 -13.23 -12.40
C PHE A 115 9.62 -11.82 -11.79
N MET A 116 9.78 -11.67 -10.47
CA MET A 116 9.73 -10.35 -9.81
C MET A 116 10.85 -9.44 -10.30
N ALA A 117 12.06 -9.98 -10.49
CA ALA A 117 13.17 -9.23 -11.08
C ALA A 117 12.86 -8.77 -12.52
N ALA A 118 12.35 -9.68 -13.36
CA ALA A 118 11.95 -9.35 -14.73
C ALA A 118 10.79 -8.34 -14.75
N PHE A 119 9.80 -8.48 -13.88
CA PHE A 119 8.65 -7.59 -13.76
C PHE A 119 9.07 -6.16 -13.37
N ALA A 120 9.93 -6.02 -12.36
CA ALA A 120 10.47 -4.72 -11.93
C ALA A 120 11.26 -4.04 -13.07
N ALA A 121 12.14 -4.80 -13.74
CA ALA A 121 12.92 -4.29 -14.86
C ALA A 121 12.05 -3.91 -16.06
N ASN A 122 10.97 -4.66 -16.32
CA ASN A 122 10.00 -4.38 -17.38
C ASN A 122 9.24 -3.07 -17.11
N MET A 123 8.73 -2.88 -15.89
CA MET A 123 8.06 -1.63 -15.51
C MET A 123 8.99 -0.42 -15.68
N GLN A 124 10.24 -0.54 -15.25
CA GLN A 124 11.22 0.53 -15.38
C GLN A 124 11.52 0.83 -16.86
N ALA A 125 11.79 -0.20 -17.66
CA ALA A 125 12.15 -0.03 -19.07
C ALA A 125 11.03 0.67 -19.86
N LYS A 126 9.76 0.36 -19.57
CA LYS A 126 8.61 1.04 -20.18
C LYS A 126 8.53 2.52 -19.82
N LEU A 127 8.87 2.88 -18.58
CA LEU A 127 8.87 4.29 -18.15
C LEU A 127 10.05 5.07 -18.74
N GLU A 128 11.22 4.46 -18.86
CA GLU A 128 12.43 5.12 -19.37
C GLU A 128 12.47 5.20 -20.91
N PHE A 129 11.95 4.18 -21.61
CA PHE A 129 12.14 4.01 -23.05
C PHE A 129 10.83 3.80 -23.84
N GLY A 130 9.67 3.84 -23.18
CA GLY A 130 8.36 3.65 -23.81
C GLY A 130 8.04 2.20 -24.18
N ASP A 131 6.98 2.04 -24.98
CA ASP A 131 6.45 0.73 -25.39
C ASP A 131 7.38 -0.06 -26.32
N ASP A 132 8.36 0.60 -26.94
CA ASP A 132 9.37 -0.02 -27.80
C ASP A 132 10.49 -0.72 -27.02
N SER A 133 10.47 -0.66 -25.69
CA SER A 133 11.47 -1.33 -24.86
C SER A 133 11.42 -2.85 -25.01
N GLN A 134 12.59 -3.47 -25.27
CA GLN A 134 12.75 -4.92 -25.13
C GLN A 134 12.81 -5.26 -23.66
N ALA A 135 11.63 -5.36 -23.06
CA ALA A 135 11.53 -5.59 -21.65
C ALA A 135 11.95 -7.03 -21.31
N PRO A 136 12.69 -7.24 -20.20
CA PRO A 136 13.13 -8.57 -19.81
C PRO A 136 11.95 -9.52 -19.62
N LEU A 137 12.05 -10.70 -20.21
CA LEU A 137 11.16 -11.82 -19.94
C LEU A 137 11.75 -12.69 -18.82
N PRO A 138 10.92 -13.42 -18.06
CA PRO A 138 11.42 -14.48 -17.19
C PRO A 138 12.33 -15.44 -17.97
N ALA A 139 13.34 -15.99 -17.30
CA ALA A 139 14.24 -16.96 -17.90
C ALA A 139 13.43 -18.12 -18.52
N PRO A 140 13.82 -18.66 -19.70
CA PRO A 140 13.01 -19.64 -20.44
C PRO A 140 12.58 -20.85 -19.59
N GLU A 141 13.42 -21.29 -18.67
CA GLU A 141 13.18 -22.40 -17.75
C GLU A 141 12.09 -22.14 -16.69
N PHE A 142 11.73 -20.88 -16.43
CA PHE A 142 10.69 -20.48 -15.46
C PHE A 142 9.43 -19.91 -16.13
N ARG A 143 9.39 -19.97 -17.46
CA ARG A 143 8.34 -19.32 -18.24
C ARG A 143 6.96 -19.91 -17.93
N ALA A 144 6.85 -21.23 -17.81
CA ALA A 144 5.57 -21.89 -17.57
C ALA A 144 4.99 -21.51 -16.19
N GLU A 145 5.84 -21.45 -15.17
CA GLU A 145 5.48 -21.06 -13.81
C GLU A 145 5.11 -19.58 -13.73
N ALA A 146 5.85 -18.72 -14.43
CA ALA A 146 5.51 -17.31 -14.56
C ALA A 146 4.15 -17.11 -15.25
N GLU A 147 3.89 -17.79 -16.36
CA GLU A 147 2.62 -17.73 -17.09
C GLU A 147 1.45 -18.28 -16.24
N ALA A 148 1.67 -19.36 -15.50
CA ALA A 148 0.71 -19.91 -14.56
C ALA A 148 0.39 -18.91 -13.43
N PHE A 149 1.41 -18.26 -12.87
CA PHE A 149 1.20 -17.22 -11.86
C PHE A 149 0.47 -16.00 -12.41
N MET A 150 0.83 -15.53 -13.62
CA MET A 150 0.15 -14.40 -14.27
C MET A 150 -1.34 -14.69 -14.56
N SER A 151 -1.69 -15.97 -14.71
CA SER A 151 -3.08 -16.42 -14.90
C SER A 151 -3.83 -16.63 -13.58
N SER A 152 -3.16 -16.47 -12.43
CA SER A 152 -3.71 -16.79 -11.12
C SER A 152 -4.53 -15.64 -10.51
N VAL A 153 -5.42 -16.00 -9.58
CA VAL A 153 -6.22 -15.04 -8.80
C VAL A 153 -5.36 -13.97 -8.08
N PRO A 154 -4.27 -14.28 -7.36
CA PRO A 154 -3.48 -13.26 -6.67
C PRO A 154 -2.83 -12.26 -7.63
N PHE A 155 -2.38 -12.70 -8.81
CA PHE A 155 -1.84 -11.77 -9.82
C PHE A 155 -2.91 -10.85 -10.39
N MET A 156 -4.07 -11.40 -10.76
CA MET A 156 -5.18 -10.60 -11.27
C MET A 156 -5.74 -9.64 -10.22
N ALA A 157 -5.73 -10.03 -8.94
CA ALA A 157 -6.08 -9.16 -7.82
C ALA A 157 -5.09 -8.00 -7.66
N PHE A 158 -3.79 -8.27 -7.77
CA PHE A 158 -2.75 -7.23 -7.76
C PHE A 158 -2.94 -6.21 -8.89
N VAL A 159 -3.09 -6.67 -10.13
CA VAL A 159 -3.33 -5.77 -11.28
C VAL A 159 -4.59 -4.94 -11.06
N ARG A 160 -5.68 -5.55 -10.58
CA ARG A 160 -6.93 -4.84 -10.30
C ARG A 160 -6.78 -3.84 -9.15
N ALA A 161 -6.06 -4.19 -8.09
CA ALA A 161 -5.83 -3.32 -6.95
C ALA A 161 -5.17 -2.01 -7.38
N LEU A 162 -4.22 -2.10 -8.30
CA LEU A 162 -3.47 -0.96 -8.84
C LEU A 162 -4.16 -0.26 -10.02
N SER A 163 -5.08 -0.94 -10.70
CA SER A 163 -5.81 -0.39 -11.83
C SER A 163 -6.67 0.83 -11.45
N GLY A 164 -6.79 1.75 -12.42
CA GLY A 164 -7.47 3.03 -12.26
C GLY A 164 -6.54 4.13 -11.78
N GLN A 165 -6.89 5.40 -12.05
CA GLN A 165 -6.05 6.53 -11.66
C GLN A 165 -5.84 6.55 -10.13
N PRO A 166 -4.60 6.76 -9.63
CA PRO A 166 -4.34 7.00 -8.22
C PRO A 166 -5.26 8.10 -7.71
N ALA A 167 -6.25 7.73 -6.89
CA ALA A 167 -7.17 8.70 -6.32
C ALA A 167 -6.44 9.42 -5.18
N PHE A 168 -5.79 10.53 -5.49
CA PHE A 168 -5.40 11.49 -4.46
C PHE A 168 -6.69 12.11 -3.91
N ASN A 169 -7.19 11.55 -2.82
CA ASN A 169 -8.28 12.18 -2.11
C ASN A 169 -7.82 13.54 -1.56
N PHE A 170 -8.78 14.43 -1.28
CA PHE A 170 -8.50 15.78 -0.81
C PHE A 170 -7.53 15.83 0.38
N ARG A 171 -7.70 14.92 1.35
CA ARG A 171 -6.83 14.84 2.54
C ARG A 171 -5.38 14.55 2.14
N ARG A 172 -5.15 13.61 1.23
CA ARG A 172 -3.79 13.24 0.79
C ARG A 172 -3.15 14.35 -0.01
N THR A 173 -3.90 15.03 -0.88
CA THR A 173 -3.44 16.23 -1.58
C THR A 173 -3.03 17.31 -0.58
N GLN A 174 -3.83 17.56 0.46
CA GLN A 174 -3.47 18.51 1.52
C GLN A 174 -2.20 18.09 2.28
N GLN A 175 -2.06 16.81 2.66
CA GLN A 175 -0.88 16.30 3.34
C GLN A 175 0.38 16.44 2.48
N MET A 176 0.27 16.16 1.17
CA MET A 176 1.35 16.34 0.22
C MET A 176 1.77 17.82 0.12
N HIS A 177 0.81 18.74 0.01
CA HIS A 177 1.09 20.18 0.01
C HIS A 177 1.74 20.65 1.32
N GLN A 178 1.27 20.14 2.46
CA GLN A 178 1.88 20.41 3.76
C GLN A 178 3.34 19.95 3.79
N ARG A 179 3.64 18.73 3.30
CA ARG A 179 5.00 18.20 3.20
C ARG A 179 5.86 19.00 2.23
N PHE A 180 5.34 19.43 1.08
CA PHE A 180 6.06 20.33 0.18
C PHE A 180 6.46 21.64 0.88
N GLN A 181 5.54 22.21 1.65
CA GLN A 181 5.81 23.45 2.37
C GLN A 181 6.80 23.24 3.53
N SER A 182 6.57 22.22 4.38
CA SER A 182 7.38 21.99 5.58
C SER A 182 8.77 21.44 5.28
N ASP A 183 8.89 20.53 4.32
CA ASP A 183 10.10 19.76 4.10
C ASP A 183 10.95 20.36 2.97
N CYS A 184 10.30 21.00 1.99
CA CYS A 184 10.96 21.51 0.79
C CYS A 184 10.94 23.06 0.69
N GLY A 185 10.20 23.75 1.55
CA GLY A 185 10.03 25.20 1.44
C GLY A 185 9.28 25.63 0.19
N VAL A 186 8.48 24.73 -0.40
CA VAL A 186 7.73 24.96 -1.64
C VAL A 186 6.27 25.19 -1.30
N SER A 187 5.77 26.39 -1.60
CA SER A 187 4.34 26.65 -1.66
C SER A 187 3.81 26.15 -3.01
N SER A 188 3.03 25.09 -2.99
CA SER A 188 2.35 24.60 -4.20
C SER A 188 1.42 25.68 -4.77
N PRO A 189 1.25 25.77 -6.11
CA PRO A 189 0.17 26.55 -6.69
C PRO A 189 -1.14 26.09 -6.05
N GLN A 190 -1.92 27.04 -5.52
CA GLN A 190 -3.27 26.72 -5.05
C GLN A 190 -4.06 26.20 -6.24
N ALA A 191 -4.72 25.04 -6.07
CA ALA A 191 -5.77 24.62 -6.99
C ALA A 191 -6.87 25.69 -6.92
N THR A 192 -6.87 26.61 -7.88
CA THR A 192 -7.99 27.53 -8.14
C THR A 192 -9.15 26.78 -8.76
#